data_AF-A0A6N7SC41-F1
#
_entry.id   AF-A0A6N7SC41-F1
#
_cell.length_a   1.000
_cell.length_b   1.000
_cell.length_c   1.000
_cell.angle_alpha   90.00
_cell.angle_beta   90.00
_cell.angle_gamma   90.00
#
_symmetry.space_group_name_H-M   'P 1'
#
loop_
_entity.id
_entity.type
_entity.pdbx_description
1 polymer ?
#
loop_
_entity_poly.entity_id
_entity_poly.type
_entity_poly.pdbx_seq_one_letter_code
_entity_poly.pdbx_strand_id
1 'polypeptide(L)'
;MNSKKTILYLIGFFLCQIVLVAAVFGVQKEMAIFEIFVIISFAIGITLIGDFCIFEIIRSVMQYNEAELELKRMTELNQKNYQFYQFAVMQQKNIRYFYHDLSNHLMTLQILKEQGQEAELKIYAEKILSQYQTQLPAYQTGNVMLDILIQYYQLHEDTCTLAVKGQVPQQVDFTGLLELLHGLAEPYAGKQVTICFDPQLHLEVPAPKNAQMQECLRLLRAAVNSIEIDEVNC
;
A
#
# COMPACT_ATOMS: atom_id res chain seq x y z
N MET A 1 0.02 12.38 17.21
CA MET A 1 -0.56 13.31 18.21
C MET A 1 -0.05 14.73 18.01
N ASN A 2 -0.89 15.72 17.70
CA ASN A 2 -0.49 17.13 17.84
C ASN A 2 -0.99 17.62 19.21
N SER A 3 -0.18 17.37 20.25
CA SER A 3 -0.48 17.68 21.66
C SER A 3 -1.05 19.10 21.85
N LYS A 4 -0.65 20.02 20.98
CA LYS A 4 -1.11 21.41 20.94
C LYS A 4 -2.63 21.55 20.74
N LYS A 5 -3.26 20.74 19.88
CA LYS A 5 -4.71 20.82 19.62
C LYS A 5 -5.53 20.31 20.81
N THR A 6 -5.10 19.21 21.42
CA THR A 6 -5.75 18.64 22.61
C THR A 6 -5.63 19.57 23.82
N ILE A 7 -4.44 20.17 24.02
CA ILE A 7 -4.21 21.16 25.08
C ILE A 7 -5.08 22.41 24.84
N LEU A 8 -5.26 22.85 23.58
CA LEU A 8 -6.10 23.98 23.25
C LEU A 8 -7.58 23.75 23.60
N TYR A 9 -8.12 22.55 23.31
CA TYR A 9 -9.50 22.21 23.67
C TYR A 9 -9.70 22.14 25.19
N LEU A 10 -8.75 21.56 25.91
CA LEU A 10 -8.75 21.54 27.38
C LEU A 10 -8.74 22.95 27.97
N ILE A 11 -7.84 23.82 27.50
CA ILE A 11 -7.76 25.21 27.98
C ILE A 11 -9.05 25.97 27.70
N GLY A 12 -9.60 25.88 26.48
CA GLY A 12 -10.85 26.55 26.12
C GLY A 12 -12.04 26.13 26.97
N PHE A 13 -12.10 24.84 27.31
CA PHE A 13 -13.15 24.29 28.14
C PHE A 13 -13.02 24.69 29.63
N PHE A 14 -11.80 24.69 30.19
CA PHE A 14 -11.55 25.24 31.54
C PHE A 14 -11.91 26.73 31.64
N LEU A 15 -11.64 27.53 30.59
CA LEU A 15 -12.05 28.93 30.55
C LEU A 15 -13.57 29.09 30.59
N CYS A 16 -14.33 28.23 29.91
CA CYS A 16 -15.80 28.22 29.99
C CYS A 16 -16.32 27.91 31.40
N GLN A 17 -15.67 27.01 32.14
CA GLN A 17 -16.05 26.73 33.53
C GLN A 17 -15.81 27.92 34.47
N ILE A 18 -14.69 28.63 34.30
CA ILE A 18 -14.40 29.85 35.07
C ILE A 18 -15.47 30.93 34.81
N VAL A 19 -15.90 31.09 33.56
CA VAL A 19 -16.98 32.02 33.19
C VAL A 19 -18.31 31.62 33.84
N LEU A 20 -18.62 30.31 33.87
CA LEU A 20 -19.83 29.77 34.52
C LEU A 20 -19.83 30.04 36.03
N VAL A 21 -18.71 29.79 36.71
CA VAL A 21 -18.55 30.08 38.15
C VAL A 21 -18.66 31.59 38.43
N ALA A 22 -18.04 32.43 37.60
CA ALA A 22 -18.16 33.88 37.71
C ALA A 22 -19.60 34.39 37.49
N ALA A 23 -20.35 33.78 36.57
CA ALA A 23 -21.75 34.09 36.33
C ALA A 23 -22.64 33.75 37.54
N VAL A 24 -22.38 32.62 38.22
CA VAL A 24 -23.10 32.24 39.46
C VAL A 24 -22.83 33.24 40.58
N PHE A 25 -21.60 33.74 40.72
CA PHE A 25 -21.24 34.81 41.66
C PHE A 25 -22.03 36.10 41.41
N GLY A 26 -22.29 36.46 40.15
CA GLY A 26 -23.01 37.69 39.79
C GLY A 26 -24.49 37.71 40.20
N VAL A 27 -25.09 36.53 40.42
CA VAL A 27 -26.53 36.37 40.72
C VAL A 27 -26.82 36.32 42.22
N GLN A 28 -25.84 35.94 43.06
CA GLN A 28 -26.05 35.71 44.49
C GLN A 28 -25.55 36.88 45.35
N LYS A 29 -26.38 37.93 45.48
CA LYS A 29 -26.02 39.14 46.26
C LYS A 29 -26.29 39.07 47.77
N GLU A 30 -27.04 38.07 48.27
CA GLU A 30 -27.55 38.07 49.65
C GLU A 30 -27.27 36.79 50.49
N MET A 31 -26.48 35.84 50.00
CA MET A 31 -26.17 34.60 50.75
C MET A 31 -24.91 34.72 51.61
N ALA A 32 -24.83 33.95 52.70
CA ALA A 32 -23.65 33.90 53.56
C ALA A 32 -22.45 33.29 52.79
N ILE A 33 -21.25 33.84 53.00
CA ILE A 33 -20.01 33.46 52.31
C ILE A 33 -19.73 31.94 52.38
N PHE A 34 -20.09 31.30 53.50
CA PHE A 34 -19.88 29.87 53.72
C PHE A 34 -20.74 28.98 52.81
N GLU A 35 -22.01 29.33 52.60
CA GLU A 35 -22.93 28.55 51.75
C GLU A 35 -22.51 28.61 50.28
N ILE A 36 -22.04 29.78 49.85
CA ILE A 36 -21.48 30.00 48.51
C ILE A 36 -20.25 29.10 48.27
N PHE A 37 -19.34 29.01 49.26
CA PHE A 37 -18.14 28.19 49.15
C PHE A 37 -18.45 26.69 49.01
N VAL A 38 -19.43 26.19 49.76
CA VAL A 38 -19.87 24.78 49.70
C VAL A 38 -20.48 24.45 48.33
N ILE A 39 -21.36 25.32 47.81
CA ILE A 39 -22.00 25.12 46.50
C ILE A 39 -20.95 25.12 45.38
N ILE A 40 -19.98 26.02 45.42
CA ILE A 40 -18.90 26.10 44.43
C ILE A 40 -18.00 24.87 44.48
N SER A 41 -17.62 24.42 45.68
CA SER A 41 -16.78 23.23 45.83
C SER A 41 -17.45 21.99 45.23
N PHE A 42 -18.77 21.83 45.44
CA PHE A 42 -19.53 20.73 44.87
C PHE A 42 -19.70 20.86 43.35
N ALA A 43 -19.96 22.06 42.85
CA ALA A 43 -20.05 22.34 41.42
C ALA A 43 -18.74 22.01 40.69
N ILE A 44 -17.59 22.45 41.22
CA ILE A 44 -16.27 22.14 40.67
C ILE A 44 -16.00 20.63 40.72
N GLY A 45 -16.38 19.96 41.81
CA GLY A 45 -16.22 18.50 41.93
C GLY A 45 -16.97 17.73 40.84
N ILE A 46 -18.24 18.08 40.61
CA ILE A 46 -19.06 17.46 39.57
C ILE A 46 -18.50 17.74 38.18
N THR A 47 -18.07 18.98 37.91
CA THR A 47 -17.54 19.34 36.59
C THR A 47 -16.24 18.60 36.30
N LEU A 48 -15.30 18.53 37.24
CA LEU A 48 -14.05 17.79 37.07
C LEU A 48 -14.25 16.29 36.79
N ILE A 49 -15.24 15.67 37.45
CA ILE A 49 -15.60 14.27 37.18
C ILE A 49 -16.16 14.12 35.77
N GLY A 50 -17.07 15.02 35.37
CA GLY A 50 -17.61 15.04 34.01
C GLY A 50 -16.52 15.20 32.95
N ASP A 51 -15.54 16.05 33.21
CA ASP A 51 -14.43 16.33 32.30
C ASP A 51 -13.52 15.12 32.15
N PHE A 52 -13.23 14.44 33.25
CA PHE A 52 -12.46 13.21 33.23
C PHE A 52 -13.16 12.13 32.39
N CYS A 53 -14.48 11.99 32.55
CA CYS A 53 -15.28 11.07 31.73
C CYS A 53 -15.27 11.45 30.24
N ILE A 54 -15.46 12.73 29.91
CA ILE A 54 -15.43 13.21 28.52
C ILE A 54 -14.04 12.99 27.91
N PHE A 55 -12.98 13.27 28.66
CA PHE A 55 -11.60 13.08 28.20
C PHE A 55 -11.31 11.62 27.85
N GLU A 56 -11.71 10.67 28.70
CA GLU A 56 -11.55 9.24 28.44
C GLU A 56 -12.36 8.78 27.21
N ILE A 57 -13.59 9.29 27.04
CA ILE A 57 -14.40 9.00 25.85
C ILE A 57 -13.71 9.52 24.58
N ILE A 58 -13.25 10.78 24.57
CA ILE A 58 -12.55 11.36 23.41
C ILE A 58 -11.29 10.56 23.09
N ARG A 59 -10.50 10.21 24.10
CA ARG A 59 -9.29 9.39 23.94
C ARG A 59 -9.62 8.03 23.34
N SER A 60 -10.64 7.35 23.87
CA SER A 60 -11.08 6.05 23.37
C SER A 60 -11.57 6.13 21.93
N VAL A 61 -12.37 7.13 21.57
CA VAL A 61 -12.87 7.33 20.21
C VAL A 61 -11.74 7.62 19.23
N MET A 62 -10.76 8.43 19.64
CA MET A 62 -9.60 8.73 18.80
C MET A 62 -8.73 7.49 18.57
N GLN A 63 -8.44 6.73 19.63
CA GLN A 63 -7.66 5.49 19.53
C GLN A 63 -8.37 4.47 18.63
N TYR A 64 -9.69 4.34 18.78
CA TYR A 64 -10.50 3.49 17.92
C TYR A 64 -10.41 3.91 16.45
N ASN A 65 -10.51 5.22 16.17
CA ASN A 65 -10.45 5.74 14.80
C ASN A 65 -9.06 5.56 14.17
N GLU A 66 -7.98 5.78 14.93
CA GLU A 66 -6.61 5.51 14.48
C GLU A 66 -6.43 4.02 14.13
N ALA A 67 -6.90 3.12 15.02
CA ALA A 67 -6.85 1.68 14.78
C ALA A 67 -7.71 1.23 13.59
N GLU A 68 -8.89 1.82 13.41
CA GLU A 68 -9.76 1.53 12.25
C GLU A 68 -9.11 1.97 10.94
N LEU A 69 -8.48 3.15 10.93
CA LEU A 69 -7.79 3.67 9.76
C LEU A 69 -6.54 2.84 9.40
N GLU A 70 -5.80 2.40 10.40
CA GLU A 70 -4.68 1.46 10.22
C GLU A 70 -5.16 0.11 9.69
N LEU A 71 -6.24 -0.44 10.26
CA LEU A 71 -6.83 -1.70 9.80
C LEU A 71 -7.29 -1.61 8.33
N LYS A 72 -7.94 -0.51 7.94
CA LYS A 72 -8.35 -0.27 6.55
C LYS A 72 -7.15 -0.27 5.61
N ARG A 73 -6.09 0.47 5.96
CA ARG A 73 -4.84 0.50 5.17
C ARG A 73 -4.22 -0.88 5.02
N MET A 74 -4.11 -1.64 6.11
CA MET A 74 -3.55 -3.00 6.09
C MET A 74 -4.41 -3.95 5.25
N THR A 75 -5.73 -3.79 5.31
CA THR A 75 -6.66 -4.60 4.51
C THR A 75 -6.52 -4.30 3.01
N GLU A 76 -6.43 -3.03 2.62
CA GLU A 76 -6.21 -2.62 1.23
C GLU A 76 -4.87 -3.14 0.69
N LEU A 77 -3.80 -3.01 1.48
CA LEU A 77 -2.49 -3.52 1.10
C LEU A 77 -2.50 -5.05 0.93
N ASN A 78 -3.11 -5.77 1.88
CA ASN A 78 -3.24 -7.22 1.80
C ASN A 78 -4.07 -7.65 0.57
N GLN A 79 -5.13 -6.91 0.24
CA GLN A 79 -5.91 -7.17 -0.97
C GLN A 79 -5.08 -6.99 -2.24
N LYS A 80 -4.27 -5.93 -2.35
CA LYS A 80 -3.36 -5.71 -3.48
C LYS A 80 -2.31 -6.83 -3.58
N ASN A 81 -1.70 -7.22 -2.45
CA ASN A 81 -0.77 -8.35 -2.40
C ASN A 81 -1.44 -9.66 -2.85
N TYR A 82 -2.67 -9.92 -2.40
CA TYR A 82 -3.44 -11.10 -2.80
C TYR A 82 -3.73 -11.12 -4.30
N GLN A 83 -4.08 -9.98 -4.91
CA GLN A 83 -4.27 -9.86 -6.37
C GLN A 83 -2.98 -10.20 -7.13
N PHE A 84 -1.83 -9.70 -6.68
CA PHE A 84 -0.54 -10.06 -7.24
C PHE A 84 -0.26 -11.57 -7.14
N TYR A 85 -0.52 -12.19 -5.98
CA TYR A 85 -0.35 -13.64 -5.82
C TYR A 85 -1.30 -14.46 -6.71
N GLN A 86 -2.55 -14.02 -6.87
CA GLN A 86 -3.48 -14.66 -7.79
C GLN A 86 -2.99 -14.59 -9.23
N PHE A 87 -2.42 -13.45 -9.63
CA PHE A 87 -1.79 -13.30 -10.94
C PHE A 87 -0.62 -14.27 -11.12
N ALA A 88 0.26 -14.40 -10.12
CA ALA A 88 1.37 -15.36 -10.16
C ALA A 88 0.88 -16.82 -10.29
N VAL A 89 -0.18 -17.19 -9.55
CA VAL A 89 -0.81 -18.52 -9.67
C VAL A 89 -1.42 -18.73 -11.05
N MET A 90 -2.06 -17.71 -11.63
CA MET A 90 -2.58 -17.78 -12.99
C MET A 90 -1.47 -18.02 -14.00
N GLN A 91 -0.32 -17.35 -13.88
CA GLN A 91 0.84 -17.59 -14.75
C GLN A 91 1.35 -19.03 -14.64
N GLN A 92 1.43 -19.57 -13.42
CA GLN A 92 1.80 -20.98 -13.21
C GLN A 92 0.81 -21.94 -13.88
N LYS A 93 -0.49 -21.63 -13.81
CA LYS A 93 -1.54 -22.41 -14.48
C LYS A 93 -1.41 -22.34 -16.00
N ASN A 94 -1.11 -21.17 -16.55
CA ASN A 94 -0.85 -20.98 -17.99
C ASN A 94 0.34 -21.82 -18.45
N ILE A 95 1.43 -21.88 -17.67
CA ILE A 95 2.58 -22.74 -17.96
C ILE A 95 2.16 -24.22 -18.00
N ARG A 96 1.31 -24.66 -17.07
CA ARG A 96 0.81 -26.05 -17.07
C ARG A 96 -0.01 -26.36 -18.32
N TYR A 97 -0.87 -25.44 -18.75
CA TYR A 97 -1.64 -25.59 -19.98
C TYR A 97 -0.72 -25.60 -21.20
N PHE A 98 0.29 -24.73 -21.24
CA PHE A 98 1.31 -24.76 -22.28
C PHE A 98 2.01 -26.12 -22.37
N TYR A 99 2.43 -26.72 -21.24
CA TYR A 99 3.04 -28.06 -21.25
C TYR A 99 2.08 -29.15 -21.70
N HIS A 100 0.81 -29.07 -21.30
CA HIS A 100 -0.22 -30.01 -21.74
C HIS A 100 -0.42 -29.94 -23.25
N ASP A 101 -0.56 -28.74 -23.81
CA ASP A 101 -0.77 -28.54 -25.24
C ASP A 101 0.47 -28.94 -26.04
N LEU A 102 1.67 -28.59 -25.54
CA LEU A 102 2.93 -29.04 -26.11
C LEU A 102 3.02 -30.58 -26.15
N SER A 103 2.63 -31.27 -25.08
CA SER A 103 2.60 -32.73 -25.05
C SER A 103 1.67 -33.31 -26.12
N ASN A 104 0.50 -32.71 -26.32
CA ASN A 104 -0.45 -33.14 -27.35
C ASN A 104 0.09 -32.89 -28.76
N HIS A 105 0.75 -31.75 -28.99
CA HIS A 105 1.42 -31.45 -30.25
C HIS A 105 2.54 -32.45 -30.56
N LEU A 106 3.36 -32.79 -29.56
CA LEU A 106 4.43 -33.79 -29.71
C LEU A 106 3.86 -35.18 -30.00
N MET A 107 2.79 -35.59 -29.32
CA MET A 107 2.11 -36.86 -29.58
C MET A 107 1.55 -36.92 -31.01
N THR A 108 0.94 -35.84 -31.48
CA THR A 108 0.40 -35.75 -32.85
C THR A 108 1.52 -35.89 -33.89
N LEU A 109 2.64 -35.20 -33.69
CA LEU A 109 3.81 -35.33 -34.56
C LEU A 109 4.37 -36.75 -34.58
N GLN A 110 4.39 -37.43 -33.43
CA GLN A 110 4.83 -38.82 -33.34
C GLN A 110 3.90 -39.76 -34.13
N ILE A 111 2.58 -39.61 -33.98
CA ILE A 111 1.58 -40.42 -34.71
C ILE A 111 1.73 -40.23 -36.22
N LEU A 112 1.80 -38.98 -36.70
CA LEU A 112 1.97 -38.68 -38.13
C LEU A 112 3.27 -39.28 -38.70
N LYS A 113 4.35 -39.25 -37.91
CA LYS A 113 5.63 -39.87 -38.26
C LYS A 113 5.51 -41.40 -38.35
N GLU A 114 4.90 -42.05 -37.37
CA GLU A 114 4.71 -43.51 -37.34
C GLU A 114 3.80 -44.00 -38.47
N GLN A 115 2.83 -43.19 -38.89
CA GLN A 115 1.94 -43.48 -40.01
C GLN A 115 2.55 -43.18 -41.39
N GLY A 116 3.78 -42.65 -41.46
CA GLY A 116 4.44 -42.29 -42.71
C GLY A 116 3.81 -41.10 -43.45
N GLN A 117 3.00 -40.28 -42.77
CA GLN A 117 2.27 -39.15 -43.35
C GLN A 117 3.17 -37.90 -43.42
N GLU A 118 4.22 -37.97 -44.23
CA GLU A 118 5.29 -36.96 -44.28
C GLU A 118 4.81 -35.55 -44.68
N ALA A 119 3.83 -35.46 -45.60
CA ALA A 119 3.24 -34.18 -46.00
C ALA A 119 2.43 -33.51 -44.88
N GLU A 120 1.61 -34.28 -44.16
CA GLU A 120 0.77 -33.79 -43.06
C GLU A 120 1.62 -33.44 -41.83
N LEU A 121 2.66 -34.22 -41.55
CA LEU A 121 3.68 -33.92 -40.54
C LEU A 121 4.29 -32.53 -40.78
N LYS A 122 4.73 -32.25 -42.02
CA LYS A 122 5.35 -30.97 -42.37
C LYS A 122 4.39 -29.80 -42.19
N ILE A 123 3.16 -29.93 -42.68
CA ILE A 123 2.11 -28.91 -42.54
C ILE A 123 1.81 -28.64 -41.05
N TYR A 124 1.69 -29.70 -40.24
CA TYR A 124 1.39 -29.56 -38.81
C TYR A 124 2.55 -28.92 -38.03
N ALA A 125 3.79 -29.28 -38.34
CA ALA A 125 4.98 -28.67 -37.75
C ALA A 125 5.09 -27.16 -38.09
N GLU A 126 4.86 -26.78 -39.35
CA GLU A 126 4.84 -25.38 -39.78
C GLU A 126 3.74 -24.58 -39.07
N LYS A 127 2.55 -25.18 -38.90
CA LYS A 127 1.45 -24.57 -38.14
C LYS A 127 1.84 -24.29 -36.69
N ILE A 128 2.46 -25.24 -36.00
CA ILE A 128 2.94 -25.05 -34.61
C ILE A 128 3.98 -23.93 -34.57
N LEU A 129 4.97 -23.95 -35.46
CA LEU A 129 6.02 -22.92 -35.52
C LEU A 129 5.43 -21.52 -35.72
N SER A 130 4.45 -21.37 -36.62
CA SER A 130 3.78 -20.08 -36.85
C SER A 130 2.98 -19.59 -35.64
N GLN A 131 2.43 -20.51 -34.83
CA GLN A 131 1.61 -20.17 -33.66
C GLN A 131 2.45 -19.60 -32.52
N TYR A 132 3.72 -20.00 -32.39
CA TYR A 132 4.61 -19.57 -31.32
C TYR A 132 5.59 -18.44 -31.72
N GLN A 133 5.75 -18.15 -33.02
CA GLN A 133 6.63 -17.06 -33.50
C GLN A 133 6.19 -15.64 -33.08
N THR A 134 4.92 -15.46 -32.72
CA THR A 134 4.33 -14.15 -32.37
C THR A 134 4.23 -13.88 -30.87
N GLN A 135 4.69 -14.79 -30.00
CA GLN A 135 4.68 -14.52 -28.56
C GLN A 135 5.78 -13.51 -28.18
N LEU A 136 5.33 -12.34 -27.72
CA LEU A 136 6.11 -11.19 -27.25
C LEU A 136 7.12 -11.55 -26.14
N PRO A 137 8.19 -10.75 -25.99
CA PRO A 137 9.28 -11.06 -25.09
C PRO A 137 8.80 -11.09 -23.64
N ALA A 138 8.98 -12.23 -22.98
CA ALA A 138 8.98 -12.28 -21.53
C ALA A 138 10.15 -11.43 -21.01
N TYR A 139 9.94 -10.67 -19.94
CA TYR A 139 11.07 -10.11 -19.20
C TYR A 139 11.91 -11.27 -18.70
N GLN A 140 13.23 -11.15 -18.90
CA GLN A 140 14.19 -12.16 -18.49
C GLN A 140 15.23 -11.48 -17.60
N THR A 141 14.83 -11.20 -16.37
CA THR A 141 15.74 -10.67 -15.35
C THR A 141 16.58 -11.76 -14.69
N GLY A 142 16.27 -13.03 -14.95
CA GLY A 142 16.85 -14.19 -14.26
C GLY A 142 16.20 -14.49 -12.92
N ASN A 143 15.23 -13.66 -12.49
CA ASN A 143 14.42 -13.89 -11.31
C ASN A 143 12.93 -13.95 -11.70
N VAL A 144 12.36 -15.15 -11.64
CA VAL A 144 10.97 -15.42 -12.07
C VAL A 144 9.95 -14.55 -11.34
N MET A 145 10.15 -14.28 -10.04
CA MET A 145 9.22 -13.43 -9.28
C MET A 145 9.27 -11.98 -9.75
N LEU A 146 10.47 -11.48 -10.08
CA LEU A 146 10.63 -10.14 -10.63
C LEU A 146 10.04 -10.03 -12.04
N ASP A 147 10.20 -11.06 -12.87
CA ASP A 147 9.60 -11.11 -14.21
C ASP A 147 8.06 -11.05 -14.13
N ILE A 148 7.46 -11.81 -13.21
CA ILE A 148 6.02 -11.79 -12.95
C ILE A 148 5.58 -10.42 -12.40
N LEU A 149 6.36 -9.81 -11.51
CA LEU A 149 6.09 -8.48 -10.96
C LEU A 149 6.07 -7.39 -12.03
N ILE A 150 7.07 -7.37 -12.90
CA ILE A 150 7.14 -6.43 -14.02
C ILE A 150 5.92 -6.62 -14.92
N GLN A 151 5.61 -7.87 -15.27
CA GLN A 151 4.45 -8.19 -16.11
C GLN A 151 3.13 -7.76 -15.46
N TYR A 152 2.98 -7.95 -14.14
CA TYR A 152 1.80 -7.54 -13.39
C TYR A 152 1.56 -6.04 -13.54
N TYR A 153 2.57 -5.20 -13.28
CA TYR A 153 2.42 -3.74 -13.38
C TYR A 153 2.21 -3.27 -14.82
N GLN A 154 2.87 -3.90 -15.80
CA GLN A 154 2.71 -3.51 -17.21
C GLN A 154 1.33 -3.81 -17.80
N LEU A 155 0.62 -4.79 -17.27
CA LEU A 155 -0.73 -5.15 -17.69
C LEU A 155 -1.82 -4.25 -17.08
N HIS A 156 -1.51 -3.51 -16.02
CA HIS A 156 -2.46 -2.62 -15.36
C HIS A 156 -2.16 -1.17 -15.76
N GLU A 157 -2.91 -0.64 -16.74
CA GLU A 157 -2.71 0.70 -17.34
C GLU A 157 -2.74 1.85 -16.30
N ASP A 158 -3.44 1.66 -15.18
CA ASP A 158 -3.56 2.64 -14.09
C ASP A 158 -2.34 2.67 -13.14
N THR A 159 -1.25 1.98 -13.48
CA THR A 159 -0.06 1.86 -12.62
C THR A 159 1.20 2.44 -13.26
N CYS A 160 2.29 2.48 -12.48
CA CYS A 160 3.59 2.88 -12.99
C CYS A 160 4.20 1.81 -13.90
N THR A 161 4.99 2.22 -14.89
CA THR A 161 5.75 1.29 -15.74
C THR A 161 7.05 0.93 -15.06
N LEU A 162 7.38 -0.36 -15.00
CA LEU A 162 8.59 -0.84 -14.34
C LEU A 162 9.73 -1.08 -15.33
N ALA A 163 10.92 -0.60 -14.97
CA ALA A 163 12.19 -0.94 -15.60
C ALA A 163 13.14 -1.56 -14.58
N VAL A 164 14.09 -2.37 -15.03
CA VAL A 164 15.11 -2.99 -14.17
C VAL A 164 16.50 -2.67 -14.67
N LYS A 165 17.40 -2.34 -13.75
CA LYS A 165 18.79 -1.98 -14.03
C LYS A 165 19.73 -2.67 -13.04
N GLY A 166 20.84 -3.17 -13.56
CA GLY A 166 21.86 -3.88 -12.77
C GLY A 166 21.61 -5.40 -12.69
N GLN A 167 22.49 -6.09 -11.96
CA GLN A 167 22.45 -7.53 -11.80
C GLN A 167 21.50 -7.93 -10.67
N VAL A 168 20.46 -8.69 -10.99
CA VAL A 168 19.48 -9.13 -9.99
C VAL A 168 20.09 -10.21 -9.08
N PRO A 169 20.08 -10.03 -7.75
CA PRO A 169 20.60 -11.02 -6.82
C PRO A 169 19.65 -12.23 -6.69
N GLN A 170 20.18 -13.37 -6.25
CA GLN A 170 19.37 -14.60 -6.06
C GLN A 170 18.32 -14.48 -4.94
N GLN A 171 18.58 -13.65 -3.93
CA GLN A 171 17.66 -13.38 -2.83
C GLN A 171 17.30 -11.90 -2.86
N VAL A 172 16.01 -11.61 -3.07
CA VAL A 172 15.43 -10.27 -3.04
C VAL A 172 14.31 -10.29 -2.01
N ASP A 173 14.25 -9.27 -1.17
CA ASP A 173 13.09 -9.04 -0.32
C ASP A 173 11.92 -8.54 -1.17
N PHE A 174 11.09 -9.48 -1.64
CA PHE A 174 9.92 -9.17 -2.45
C PHE A 174 8.78 -8.54 -1.65
N THR A 175 8.73 -8.73 -0.33
CA THR A 175 7.67 -8.14 0.49
C THR A 175 7.85 -6.63 0.55
N GLY A 176 9.03 -6.15 0.95
CA GLY A 176 9.33 -4.71 0.97
C GLY A 176 9.21 -4.07 -0.41
N LEU A 177 9.67 -4.75 -1.46
CA LEU A 177 9.55 -4.27 -2.84
C LEU A 177 8.09 -4.12 -3.28
N LEU A 178 7.25 -5.13 -3.01
CA LEU A 178 5.84 -5.12 -3.40
C LEU A 178 5.06 -4.02 -2.66
N GLU A 179 5.31 -3.85 -1.35
CA GLU A 179 4.71 -2.77 -0.55
C GLU A 179 5.07 -1.38 -1.10
N LEU A 180 6.35 -1.14 -1.43
CA LEU A 180 6.78 0.10 -2.05
C LEU A 180 6.12 0.34 -3.39
N LEU A 181 6.12 -0.67 -4.28
CA LEU A 181 5.53 -0.53 -5.60
C LEU A 181 4.01 -0.32 -5.52
N HIS A 182 3.30 -0.94 -4.58
CA HIS A 182 1.87 -0.67 -4.38
C HIS A 182 1.61 0.75 -3.89
N GLY A 183 2.49 1.28 -3.02
CA GLY A 183 2.43 2.67 -2.58
C GLY A 183 2.74 3.68 -3.69
N LEU A 184 3.63 3.33 -4.61
CA LEU A 184 4.02 4.17 -5.75
C LEU A 184 3.09 4.04 -6.95
N ALA A 185 2.31 2.96 -7.06
CA ALA A 185 1.50 2.62 -8.22
C ALA A 185 0.59 3.78 -8.69
N GLU A 186 -0.21 4.33 -7.77
CA GLU A 186 -1.19 5.38 -8.08
C GLU A 186 -0.54 6.77 -8.24
N PRO A 187 0.34 7.24 -7.32
CA PRO A 187 0.96 8.57 -7.46
C PRO A 187 1.88 8.70 -8.68
N TYR A 188 2.37 7.57 -9.20
CA TYR A 188 3.26 7.49 -10.36
C TYR A 188 2.61 6.80 -11.57
N ALA A 189 1.28 6.71 -11.63
CA ALA A 189 0.58 6.16 -12.79
C ALA A 189 1.05 6.79 -14.11
N GLY A 190 1.35 5.96 -15.11
CA GLY A 190 1.87 6.38 -16.42
C GLY A 190 3.31 6.92 -16.42
N LYS A 191 4.02 6.87 -15.28
CA LYS A 191 5.45 7.21 -15.18
C LYS A 191 6.29 5.96 -15.02
N GLN A 192 7.54 6.05 -15.48
CA GLN A 192 8.51 4.98 -15.32
C GLN A 192 9.15 5.02 -13.93
N VAL A 193 9.21 3.86 -13.27
CA VAL A 193 9.95 3.61 -12.03
C VAL A 193 10.99 2.54 -12.33
N THR A 194 12.26 2.81 -12.00
CA THR A 194 13.35 1.89 -12.28
C THR A 194 13.82 1.21 -10.98
N ILE A 195 13.85 -0.12 -11.00
CA ILE A 195 14.38 -0.95 -9.92
C ILE A 195 15.87 -1.18 -10.19
N CYS A 196 16.73 -0.67 -9.32
CA CYS A 196 18.17 -0.73 -9.46
C CYS A 196 18.78 -1.66 -8.40
N PHE A 197 19.71 -2.54 -8.82
CA PHE A 197 20.33 -3.54 -7.95
C PHE A 197 21.82 -3.32 -7.65
N ASP A 198 22.43 -2.22 -8.11
CA ASP A 198 23.88 -1.98 -8.01
C ASP A 198 24.19 -0.63 -7.33
N PRO A 199 24.90 -0.57 -6.19
CA PRO A 199 25.46 -1.65 -5.36
C PRO A 199 24.48 -2.23 -4.31
N GLN A 200 23.32 -1.60 -4.10
CA GLN A 200 22.24 -2.06 -3.22
C GLN A 200 20.88 -1.83 -3.90
N LEU A 201 19.83 -2.54 -3.45
CA LEU A 201 18.47 -2.40 -3.98
C LEU A 201 17.92 -1.00 -3.68
N HIS A 202 17.67 -0.23 -4.75
CA HIS A 202 17.04 1.08 -4.67
C HIS A 202 16.05 1.29 -5.81
N LEU A 203 15.12 2.22 -5.61
CA LEU A 203 14.12 2.62 -6.60
C LEU A 203 14.42 4.04 -7.11
N GLU A 204 14.70 4.17 -8.39
CA GLU A 204 14.76 5.46 -9.08
C GLU A 204 13.32 5.88 -9.46
N VAL A 205 12.82 6.96 -8.87
CA VAL A 205 11.50 7.53 -9.14
C VAL A 205 11.60 8.96 -9.69
N PRO A 206 10.71 9.40 -10.60
CA PRO A 206 10.67 10.78 -11.05
C PRO A 206 10.48 11.77 -9.90
N ALA A 207 11.14 12.94 -9.98
CA ALA A 207 11.00 13.98 -8.98
C ALA A 207 9.51 14.34 -8.69
N PRO A 208 9.13 14.47 -7.40
CA PRO A 208 7.74 14.70 -7.03
C PRO A 208 7.28 16.09 -7.46
N LYS A 209 6.17 16.16 -8.21
CA LYS A 209 5.65 17.43 -8.77
C LYS A 209 4.69 18.18 -7.83
N ASN A 210 4.22 17.54 -6.76
CA ASN A 210 3.27 18.12 -5.83
C ASN A 210 3.55 17.69 -4.38
N ALA A 211 2.98 18.42 -3.41
CA ALA A 211 3.16 18.17 -1.99
C ALA A 211 2.61 16.78 -1.56
N GLN A 212 1.61 16.27 -2.27
CA GLN A 212 1.05 14.94 -2.01
C GLN A 212 2.03 13.82 -2.34
N MET A 213 2.72 13.90 -3.47
CA MET A 213 3.77 12.94 -3.86
C MET A 213 4.97 13.02 -2.91
N GLN A 214 5.36 14.23 -2.49
CA GLN A 214 6.44 14.40 -1.50
C GLN A 214 6.08 13.73 -0.16
N GLU A 215 4.86 13.94 0.33
CA GLU A 215 4.41 13.33 1.59
C GLU A 215 4.28 11.80 1.45
N CYS A 216 3.82 11.30 0.31
CA CYS A 216 3.76 9.87 0.02
C CYS A 216 5.16 9.23 0.06
N LEU A 217 6.13 9.81 -0.64
CA LEU A 217 7.52 9.33 -0.61
C LEU A 217 8.11 9.35 0.80
N ARG A 218 7.84 10.42 1.57
CA ARG A 218 8.29 10.53 2.96
C ARG A 218 7.73 9.41 3.84
N LEU A 219 6.46 9.06 3.67
CA LEU A 219 5.81 7.98 4.41
C LEU A 219 6.35 6.61 4.00
N LEU A 220 6.54 6.37 2.70
CA LEU A 220 7.06 5.10 2.18
C LEU A 220 8.50 4.85 2.62
N ARG A 221 9.38 5.87 2.55
CA ARG A 221 10.75 5.81 3.09
C ARG A 221 10.79 5.46 4.58
N ALA A 222 9.81 5.93 5.36
CA ALA A 222 9.74 5.64 6.79
C ALA A 222 9.16 4.25 7.10
N ALA A 223 8.34 3.71 6.19
CA ALA A 223 7.71 2.40 6.35
C ALA A 223 8.63 1.25 5.94
N VAL A 224 9.41 1.44 4.86
CA VAL A 224 10.30 0.42 4.31
C VAL A 224 11.74 0.90 4.40
N ASN A 225 12.41 0.51 5.49
CA ASN A 225 13.82 0.88 5.74
C ASN A 225 14.83 0.01 4.97
N SER A 226 14.38 -1.05 4.29
CA SER A 226 15.25 -2.01 3.61
C SER A 226 15.63 -1.63 2.17
N ILE A 227 14.97 -0.62 1.58
CA ILE A 227 15.12 -0.24 0.17
C ILE A 227 15.20 1.28 0.07
N GLU A 228 16.25 1.81 -0.56
CA GLU A 228 16.42 3.25 -0.77
C GLU A 228 15.55 3.74 -1.95
N ILE A 229 15.10 5.00 -1.89
CA ILE A 229 14.31 5.63 -2.97
C ILE A 229 15.03 6.90 -3.44
N ASP A 230 15.55 6.85 -4.64
CA ASP A 230 16.29 7.93 -5.29
C ASP A 230 15.39 8.73 -6.23
N GLU A 231 15.41 10.05 -6.08
CA GLU A 231 14.66 10.96 -6.93
C GLU A 231 15.51 11.35 -8.14
N VAL A 232 15.06 10.98 -9.34
CA VAL A 232 15.73 11.33 -10.59
C VAL A 232 15.02 12.50 -11.24
N ASN A 233 15.79 13.53 -11.60
CA ASN A 233 15.31 14.61 -12.44
C ASN A 233 15.21 14.10 -13.88
N CYS A 234 14.00 13.77 -14.32
CA CYS A 234 13.68 13.51 -15.73
C CYS A 234 13.34 14.82 -16.45
#